data_AF-A0A353F4P6-F1
#
_entry.id   AF-A0A353F4P6-F1
#
_cell.length_a   1.000
_cell.length_b   1.000
_cell.length_c   1.000
_cell.angle_alpha   90.00
_cell.angle_beta   90.00
_cell.angle_gamma   90.00
#
_symmetry.space_group_name_H-M   'P 1'
#
loop_
_entity.id
_entity.type
_entity.pdbx_description
1 polymer ?
#
loop_
_entity_poly.entity_id
_entity_poly.type
_entity_poly.pdbx_seq_one_letter_code
_entity_poly.pdbx_strand_id
1 'polypeptide(L)' 'LVLHGGKDVFSDPKDVKRFFDGLPEKVFATRKFYPESFHLLFHDHQSEKVVTDIATWVNNLPE' A
#
# COMPACT_ATOMS: atom_id res chain seq x y z
N LEU A 1 1.25 -7.47 -0.73
CA LEU A 1 1.29 -6.10 -0.20
C LEU A 1 0.57 -5.16 -1.17
N VAL A 2 -0.32 -4.30 -0.69
CA VAL A 2 -0.98 -3.24 -1.48
C VAL A 2 -0.63 -1.89 -0.87
N LEU A 3 -0.07 -0.99 -1.68
CA LEU A 3 0.39 0.34 -1.27
C LEU A 3 -0.42 1.39 -2.04
N HIS A 4 -0.94 2.42 -1.38
CA HIS A 4 -1.61 3.51 -2.08
C HIS A 4 -1.60 4.83 -1.30
N GLY A 5 -1.61 5.94 -2.04
CA GLY A 5 -1.70 7.30 -1.51
C GLY A 5 -3.15 7.76 -1.28
N GLY A 6 -3.35 8.71 -0.37
CA GLY A 6 -4.65 9.34 -0.10
C GLY A 6 -4.96 10.54 -0.98
N LYS A 7 -3.91 11.17 -1.55
CA LYS A 7 -4.03 12.26 -2.53
C LYS A 7 -3.79 11.77 -3.96
N ASP A 8 -3.85 10.45 -4.18
CA ASP A 8 -3.79 9.89 -5.53
C ASP A 8 -5.01 10.35 -6.33
N VAL A 9 -4.76 11.12 -7.39
CA VAL A 9 -5.80 11.64 -8.30
C VAL A 9 -6.24 10.63 -9.34
N PHE A 10 -5.52 9.52 -9.49
CA PHE A 10 -5.83 8.45 -10.43
C PHE A 10 -6.61 7.31 -9.76
N SER A 11 -6.40 7.06 -8.47
CA SER A 11 -7.01 5.96 -7.73
C SER A 11 -7.71 6.47 -6.46
N ASP A 12 -9.04 6.34 -6.38
CA ASP A 12 -9.78 6.67 -5.15
C ASP A 12 -9.39 5.68 -4.02
N PRO A 13 -8.96 6.17 -2.84
CA PRO A 13 -8.64 5.31 -1.69
C PRO A 13 -9.74 4.32 -1.30
N LYS A 14 -11.01 4.66 -1.53
CA LYS A 14 -12.16 3.78 -1.26
C LYS A 14 -12.19 2.58 -2.18
N ASP A 15 -11.85 2.77 -3.45
CA ASP A 15 -11.82 1.69 -4.44
C ASP A 15 -10.64 0.74 -4.18
N VAL A 16 -9.48 1.28 -3.78
CA VAL A 16 -8.34 0.44 -3.36
C VAL A 16 -8.68 -0.35 -2.09
N LYS A 17 -9.38 0.26 -1.12
CA LYS A 17 -9.87 -0.44 0.06
C LYS A 17 -10.84 -1.56 -0.33
N ARG A 18 -11.81 -1.28 -1.21
CA ARG A 18 -12.78 -2.28 -1.70
C ARG A 18 -12.09 -3.44 -2.42
N PHE A 19 -11.10 -3.15 -3.26
CA PHE A 19 -10.26 -4.17 -3.90
C PHE A 19 -9.55 -5.05 -2.87
N PHE A 20 -8.92 -4.43 -1.87
CA PHE A 20 -8.20 -5.16 -0.82
C PHE A 20 -9.13 -6.04 0.02
N ASP A 21 -10.28 -5.51 0.43
CA ASP A 21 -11.28 -6.24 1.22
C ASP A 21 -11.93 -7.40 0.42
N GLY A 22 -11.87 -7.36 -0.91
CA GLY A 22 -12.38 -8.41 -1.80
C GLY A 22 -11.38 -9.53 -2.11
N LEU A 23 -10.16 -9.49 -1.56
CA LEU A 23 -9.18 -10.57 -1.75
C LEU A 23 -9.67 -11.87 -1.08
N PRO A 24 -9.37 -13.06 -1.65
CA PRO A 24 -9.75 -14.33 -1.04
C PRO A 24 -9.14 -14.48 0.35
N GLU A 25 -9.90 -15.03 1.32
CA GLU A 25 -9.46 -15.17 2.72
C GLU A 25 -8.14 -15.94 2.90
N LYS A 26 -7.83 -16.85 1.96
CA LYS A 26 -6.61 -17.66 1.99
C LYS A 26 -5.35 -16.86 1.59
N VAL A 27 -5.48 -15.63 1.11
CA VAL A 27 -4.35 -14.79 0.71
C VAL A 27 -3.87 -13.98 1.92
N PHE A 28 -2.63 -14.20 2.33
CA PHE A 28 -1.98 -13.33 3.31
C PHE A 28 -1.62 -11.99 2.66
N ALA A 29 -2.54 -11.03 2.77
CA ALA A 29 -2.39 -9.69 2.19
C ALA A 29 -2.25 -8.62 3.28
N THR A 30 -1.44 -7.60 3.00
CA THR A 30 -1.27 -6.41 3.85
C THR A 30 -1.57 -5.17 3.02
N ARG A 31 -2.32 -4.21 3.58
CA ARG A 31 -2.56 -2.89 2.98
C ARG A 31 -1.79 -1.83 3.76
N LYS A 32 -1.07 -0.94 3.05
CA LYS A 32 -0.49 0.28 3.61
C LYS A 32 -1.08 1.47 2.88
N PHE A 33 -1.59 2.41 3.66
CA PHE A 33 -2.24 3.63 3.18
C PHE A 33 -1.45 4.85 3.65
N TYR A 34 -1.13 5.75 2.72
CA TYR A 34 -0.32 6.94 2.95
C TYR A 34 -1.19 8.18 2.68
N PRO A 35 -1.94 8.71 3.67
CA PRO A 35 -3.03 9.66 3.44
C PRO A 35 -2.62 10.94 2.70
N GLU A 36 -1.40 11.41 2.93
CA GLU A 36 -0.89 12.65 2.35
C GLU A 36 -0.10 12.46 1.05
N SER A 37 0.18 11.22 0.65
CA SER A 37 0.95 10.92 -0.56
C SER A 37 0.10 10.84 -1.81
N PHE A 38 0.71 11.17 -2.93
CA PHE A 38 0.14 11.10 -4.27
C PHE A 38 0.45 9.73 -4.90
N HIS A 39 0.24 9.63 -6.21
CA HIS A 39 0.35 8.39 -6.97
C HIS A 39 1.76 7.78 -6.99
N LEU A 40 2.79 8.61 -7.21
CA LEU A 40 4.17 8.15 -7.37
C LEU A 40 4.86 7.98 -6.01
N LEU A 41 4.42 7.01 -5.21
CA LEU A 41 4.87 6.79 -3.82
C LEU A 41 6.41 6.74 -3.64
N PHE A 42 7.14 6.19 -4.61
CA PHE A 42 8.61 6.14 -4.58
C PHE A 42 9.31 7.48 -4.85
N HIS A 43 8.58 8.46 -5.39
CA HIS A 43 9.06 9.81 -5.69
C HIS A 43 8.34 10.87 -4.85
N ASP A 44 7.58 10.44 -3.84
CA ASP A 44 6.77 11.28 -2.96
C ASP A 44 7.55 11.64 -1.68
N HIS A 45 7.02 12.54 -0.85
CA HIS A 45 7.62 12.95 0.41
C HIS A 45 7.73 11.82 1.45
N GLN A 46 7.03 10.71 1.24
CA GLN A 46 7.09 9.51 2.10
C GLN A 46 7.88 8.34 1.48
N SER A 47 8.68 8.57 0.45
CA SER A 47 9.43 7.51 -0.26
C SER A 47 10.24 6.59 0.68
N GLU A 48 11.00 7.16 1.62
CA GLU A 48 11.77 6.38 2.61
C GLU A 48 10.89 5.49 3.48
N LYS A 49 9.72 6.00 3.89
CA LYS A 49 8.74 5.23 4.66
C LYS A 49 8.17 4.08 3.83
N VAL A 50 7.85 4.33 2.57
CA VAL A 50 7.35 3.33 1.62
C VAL A 50 8.37 2.20 1.46
N VAL A 51 9.64 2.53 1.24
CA VAL A 51 10.73 1.55 1.12
C VAL A 51 10.90 0.75 2.41
N THR A 52 10.86 1.41 3.58
CA THR A 52 10.95 0.76 4.89
C THR A 52 9.79 -0.21 5.14
N ASP A 53 8.56 0.19 4.79
CA ASP A 53 7.37 -0.66 4.92
C ASP A 53 7.46 -1.89 3.99
N ILE A 54 8.01 -1.73 2.77
CA ILE A 54 8.27 -2.85 1.84
C ILE A 54 9.31 -3.80 2.42
N ALA A 55 10.46 -3.28 2.88
CA ALA A 55 11.51 -4.10 3.48
C ALA A 55 10.98 -4.89 4.69
N THR A 56 10.19 -4.23 5.54
CA THR A 56 9.51 -4.87 6.68
C THR A 56 8.55 -5.96 6.23
N TRP A 57 7.78 -5.74 5.15
CA TRP A 57 6.87 -6.75 4.64
C TRP A 57 7.61 -7.97 4.08
N VAL A 58 8.69 -7.75 3.31
CA VAL A 58 9.53 -8.83 2.75
C VAL A 58 10.14 -9.69 3.85
N ASN A 59 10.70 -9.07 4.89
CA ASN A 59 11.33 -9.78 6.01
C ASN A 59 10.33 -10.57 6.89
N ASN A 60 9.02 -10.33 6.74
CA ASN A 60 7.96 -11.02 7.47
C ASN A 60 7.19 -12.02 6.59
N LEU A 61 7.66 -12.31 5.38
CA LEU A 61 7.05 -13.35 4.56
C LEU A 61 7.29 -14.72 5.21
N PRO A 62 6.28 -15.62 5.21
CA PRO A 62 6.49 -16.99 5.64
C PRO A 62 7.50 -17.68 4.72
N GLU A 63 8.32 -18.57 5.31
CA GLU A 63 9.24 -19.46 4.57
C GLU A 63 8.50 -20.42 3.63
#